data_AF-A0A8T3QUI5-F1
#
_entry.id   AF-A0A8T3QUI5-F1
#
_cell.length_a   1.000
_cell.length_b   1.000
_cell.length_c   1.000
_cell.angle_alpha   90.00
_cell.angle_beta   90.00
_cell.angle_gamma   90.00
#
_symmetry.space_group_name_H-M   'P 1'
#
loop_
_entity.id
_entity.type
_entity.pdbx_description
1 polymer ?
#
loop_
_entity_poly.entity_id
_entity_poly.type
_entity_poly.pdbx_seq_one_letter_code
_entity_poly.pdbx_strand_id
1 'polypeptide(L)'
;MEARDRLFNLAVFGASAVVWLLVGLVVSTRDPIEEPAAGVVGAALIGLAVGLTTVPIFWLATFGRHRRIAYQGDWMRAARRGAWMGLIVAVFIVLRLQAALELPIALFIVALAVVAEATLSAER
;
A
#
# COMPACT_ATOMS: atom_id res chain seq x y z
N MET A 1 -22.08 -0.07 -10.44
CA MET A 1 -20.64 -0.11 -10.75
C MET A 1 -20.52 -0.16 -12.25
N GLU A 2 -19.90 0.84 -12.85
CA GLU A 2 -19.71 0.87 -14.31
C GLU A 2 -18.71 -0.20 -14.75
N ALA A 3 -18.81 -0.62 -16.01
CA ALA A 3 -17.89 -1.62 -16.56
C ALA A 3 -16.41 -1.15 -16.48
N ARG A 4 -16.19 0.15 -16.61
CA ARG A 4 -14.88 0.80 -16.46
C ARG A 4 -14.30 0.62 -15.06
N ASP A 5 -15.08 0.93 -14.01
CA ASP A 5 -14.62 0.77 -12.62
C ASP A 5 -14.34 -0.69 -12.29
N ARG A 6 -15.16 -1.60 -12.80
CA ARG A 6 -14.97 -3.04 -12.61
C ARG A 6 -13.67 -3.51 -13.26
N LEU A 7 -13.42 -3.11 -14.51
CA LEU A 7 -12.18 -3.43 -15.21
C LEU A 7 -10.97 -2.87 -14.47
N PHE A 8 -11.06 -1.63 -13.97
CA PHE A 8 -9.95 -1.02 -13.24
C PHE A 8 -9.68 -1.73 -11.89
N ASN A 9 -10.71 -2.12 -11.15
CA ASN A 9 -10.55 -2.96 -9.95
C ASN A 9 -9.83 -4.28 -10.28
N LEU A 10 -10.28 -4.97 -11.32
CA LEU A 10 -9.67 -6.23 -11.75
C LEU A 10 -8.22 -6.04 -12.21
N ALA A 11 -7.93 -4.96 -12.94
CA ALA A 11 -6.58 -4.65 -13.38
C ALA A 11 -5.63 -4.37 -12.20
N VAL A 12 -6.08 -3.59 -11.20
CA VAL A 12 -5.27 -3.29 -10.01
C VAL A 12 -5.07 -4.54 -9.15
N PHE A 13 -6.10 -5.38 -8.97
CA PHE A 13 -5.93 -6.66 -8.29
C PHE A 13 -5.00 -7.61 -9.05
N GLY A 14 -5.11 -7.68 -10.38
CA GLY A 14 -4.20 -8.45 -11.22
C GLY A 14 -2.75 -7.98 -11.07
N ALA A 15 -2.51 -6.67 -11.12
CA ALA A 15 -1.19 -6.09 -10.86
C ALA A 15 -0.68 -6.44 -9.46
N SER A 16 -1.54 -6.36 -8.44
CA SER A 16 -1.19 -6.76 -7.07
C SER A 16 -0.78 -8.22 -6.98
N ALA A 17 -1.51 -9.13 -7.64
CA ALA A 17 -1.16 -10.55 -7.69
C ALA A 17 0.21 -10.79 -8.32
N VAL A 18 0.54 -10.09 -9.42
CA VAL A 18 1.86 -10.15 -10.05
C VAL A 18 2.96 -9.70 -9.07
N VAL A 19 2.76 -8.60 -8.35
CA VAL A 19 3.75 -8.13 -7.38
C VAL A 19 3.91 -9.11 -6.21
N TRP A 20 2.83 -9.74 -5.74
CA TRP A 20 2.93 -10.80 -4.73
C TRP A 20 3.74 -12.02 -5.22
N LEU A 21 3.64 -12.39 -6.49
CA LEU A 21 4.51 -13.44 -7.07
C LEU A 21 5.98 -13.02 -7.04
N LEU A 22 6.29 -11.76 -7.37
CA LEU A 22 7.65 -11.22 -7.28
C LEU A 22 8.16 -11.19 -5.83
N VAL A 23 7.31 -10.84 -4.86
CA VAL A 23 7.64 -10.94 -3.43
C VAL A 23 7.98 -12.39 -3.07
N GLY A 24 7.14 -13.35 -3.46
CA GLY A 24 7.38 -14.77 -3.22
C GLY A 24 8.70 -15.24 -3.81
N LEU A 25 9.03 -14.83 -5.03
CA LEU A 25 10.31 -15.11 -5.67
C LEU A 25 11.48 -14.56 -4.84
N VAL A 26 11.46 -13.27 -4.49
CA VAL A 26 12.57 -12.62 -3.78
C VAL A 26 12.78 -13.23 -2.40
N VAL A 27 11.72 -13.39 -1.61
CA VAL A 27 11.81 -13.91 -0.23
C VAL A 27 12.20 -15.39 -0.18
N SER A 28 11.94 -16.16 -1.25
CA SER A 28 12.34 -17.58 -1.31
C SER A 28 13.71 -17.83 -1.91
N THR A 29 14.30 -16.86 -2.61
CA THR A 29 15.56 -17.05 -3.36
C THR A 29 16.71 -16.17 -2.90
N ARG A 30 16.45 -15.13 -2.08
CA ARG A 30 17.46 -14.17 -1.64
C ARG A 30 17.47 -14.08 -0.12
N ASP A 31 18.63 -14.23 0.49
CA ASP A 31 18.81 -14.00 1.92
C ASP A 31 19.10 -12.51 2.18
N PRO A 32 18.23 -11.77 2.90
CA PRO A 32 18.45 -10.37 3.20
C PRO A 32 19.59 -10.11 4.20
N ILE A 33 20.08 -11.13 4.92
CA ILE A 33 21.21 -11.02 5.86
C ILE A 33 22.53 -11.04 5.08
N GLU A 34 22.65 -11.96 4.11
CA GLU A 34 23.85 -12.07 3.27
C GLU A 34 23.87 -11.02 2.15
N GLU A 35 22.71 -10.65 1.60
CA GLU A 35 22.56 -9.65 0.55
C GLU A 35 21.65 -8.49 1.02
N PRO A 36 22.21 -7.42 1.63
CA PRO A 36 21.40 -6.31 2.18
C PRO A 36 20.49 -5.63 1.16
N ALA A 37 20.89 -5.60 -0.11
CA ALA A 37 20.08 -5.07 -1.21
C ALA A 37 18.77 -5.86 -1.39
N ALA A 38 18.78 -7.18 -1.16
CA ALA A 38 17.58 -8.00 -1.20
C ALA A 38 16.57 -7.62 -0.12
N GLY A 39 17.05 -7.18 1.06
CA GLY A 39 16.21 -6.64 2.12
C GLY A 39 15.45 -5.38 1.70
N VAL A 40 16.15 -4.43 1.05
CA VAL A 40 15.54 -3.19 0.55
C VAL A 40 14.56 -3.46 -0.59
N VAL A 41 14.95 -4.30 -1.56
CA VAL A 41 14.09 -4.68 -2.68
C VAL A 41 12.86 -5.44 -2.19
N GLY A 42 13.03 -6.39 -1.27
CA GLY A 42 11.94 -7.12 -0.64
C GLY A 42 10.96 -6.20 0.09
N ALA A 43 11.46 -5.26 0.88
CA ALA A 43 10.63 -4.27 1.56
C ALA A 43 9.83 -3.40 0.58
N ALA A 44 10.47 -2.94 -0.50
CA ALA A 44 9.80 -2.15 -1.53
C ALA A 44 8.70 -2.95 -2.26
N LEU A 45 8.98 -4.21 -2.63
CA LEU A 45 8.00 -5.08 -3.28
C LEU A 45 6.83 -5.43 -2.37
N ILE A 46 7.08 -5.72 -1.10
CA ILE A 46 6.01 -6.01 -0.12
C ILE A 46 5.16 -4.77 0.10
N GLY A 47 5.78 -3.60 0.28
CA GLY A 47 5.05 -2.33 0.40
C GLY A 47 4.19 -2.06 -0.84
N LEU A 48 4.76 -2.22 -2.04
CA LEU A 48 4.01 -2.07 -3.29
C LEU A 48 2.85 -3.06 -3.39
N ALA A 49 3.07 -4.33 -3.04
CA ALA A 49 2.05 -5.37 -3.08
C ALA A 49 0.89 -5.02 -2.14
N VAL A 50 1.17 -4.64 -0.89
CA VAL A 50 0.15 -4.22 0.09
C VAL A 50 -0.56 -2.95 -0.37
N GLY A 51 0.17 -1.97 -0.88
CA GLY A 51 -0.42 -0.75 -1.41
C GLY A 51 -1.41 -1.05 -2.54
N LEU A 52 -1.00 -1.83 -3.54
CA LEU A 52 -1.87 -2.23 -4.65
C LEU A 52 -3.05 -3.09 -4.20
N THR A 53 -2.88 -3.99 -3.23
CA THR A 53 -3.98 -4.79 -2.67
C THR A 53 -5.02 -3.90 -1.98
N THR A 54 -4.58 -2.84 -1.30
CA THR A 54 -5.47 -1.98 -0.51
C THR A 54 -6.19 -0.92 -1.34
N VAL A 55 -5.67 -0.51 -2.49
CA VAL A 55 -6.33 0.48 -3.38
C VAL A 55 -7.77 0.06 -3.75
N PRO A 56 -8.03 -1.12 -4.32
CA PRO A 56 -9.40 -1.57 -4.63
C PRO A 56 -10.27 -1.66 -3.38
N ILE A 57 -9.71 -2.09 -2.25
CA ILE A 57 -10.44 -2.23 -0.98
C ILE A 57 -10.92 -0.87 -0.49
N PHE A 58 -10.06 0.14 -0.48
CA PHE A 58 -10.44 1.50 -0.08
C PHE A 58 -11.49 2.10 -1.02
N TRP A 59 -11.35 1.87 -2.32
CA TRP A 59 -12.34 2.31 -3.30
C TRP A 59 -13.69 1.62 -3.04
N LEU A 60 -13.72 0.29 -2.92
CA LEU A 60 -14.94 -0.50 -2.67
C LEU A 60 -15.61 -0.10 -1.35
N ALA A 61 -14.83 0.16 -0.31
CA ALA A 61 -15.35 0.63 0.98
C ALA A 61 -16.08 1.98 0.83
N THR A 62 -15.48 2.94 0.11
CA THR A 62 -16.14 4.24 -0.15
C THR A 62 -17.37 4.11 -1.04
N PHE A 63 -17.28 3.30 -2.11
CA PHE A 63 -18.39 3.02 -3.02
C PHE A 63 -19.59 2.39 -2.28
N GLY A 64 -19.33 1.42 -1.40
CA GLY A 64 -20.35 0.81 -0.55
C GLY A 64 -21.00 1.82 0.41
N ARG A 65 -20.18 2.68 1.03
CA ARG A 65 -20.67 3.74 1.94
C ARG A 65 -21.54 4.77 1.23
N HIS A 66 -21.23 5.08 -0.02
CA HIS A 66 -21.96 6.03 -0.87
C HIS A 66 -23.16 5.42 -1.62
N ARG A 67 -23.77 4.36 -1.07
CA ARG A 67 -24.94 3.67 -1.66
C ARG A 67 -24.71 3.24 -3.12
N ARG A 68 -23.48 2.85 -3.47
CA ARG A 68 -23.08 2.36 -4.80
C ARG A 68 -23.05 3.43 -5.91
N ILE A 69 -22.81 4.68 -5.53
CA ILE A 69 -22.54 5.79 -6.44
C ILE A 69 -21.02 6.01 -6.46
N ALA A 70 -20.42 6.00 -7.65
CA ALA A 70 -19.00 6.29 -7.83
C ALA A 70 -18.81 7.80 -8.06
N TYR A 71 -18.03 8.47 -7.21
CA TYR A 71 -17.74 9.90 -7.38
C TYR A 71 -16.40 10.12 -8.10
N GLN A 72 -16.31 11.24 -8.83
CA GLN A 72 -15.05 11.69 -9.38
C GLN A 72 -14.04 11.93 -8.25
N GLY A 73 -12.83 11.39 -8.40
CA GLY A 73 -11.77 11.51 -7.40
C GLY A 73 -11.74 10.41 -6.33
N ASP A 74 -12.73 9.51 -6.25
CA ASP A 74 -12.70 8.36 -5.32
C ASP A 74 -11.50 7.45 -5.61
N TRP A 75 -11.19 7.23 -6.88
CA TRP A 75 -10.00 6.49 -7.31
C TRP A 75 -8.70 7.14 -6.87
N MET A 76 -8.58 8.47 -6.99
CA MET A 76 -7.38 9.19 -6.56
C MET A 76 -7.20 9.12 -5.03
N ARG A 77 -8.30 9.24 -4.28
CA ARG A 77 -8.27 9.09 -2.81
C ARG A 77 -7.91 7.67 -2.39
N ALA A 78 -8.49 6.66 -3.03
CA ALA A 78 -8.17 5.26 -2.76
C ALA A 78 -6.70 4.93 -3.10
N ALA A 79 -6.20 5.42 -4.24
CA ALA A 79 -4.81 5.27 -4.65
C ALA A 79 -3.83 5.88 -3.64
N ARG A 80 -4.12 7.11 -3.17
CA ARG A 80 -3.33 7.80 -2.16
C ARG A 80 -3.29 7.05 -0.83
N ARG A 81 -4.44 6.58 -0.34
CA ARG A 81 -4.52 5.77 0.89
C ARG A 81 -3.76 4.45 0.74
N GLY A 82 -3.87 3.79 -0.41
CA GLY A 82 -3.07 2.60 -0.70
C GLY A 82 -1.57 2.90 -0.73
N ALA A 83 -1.16 4.05 -1.29
CA ALA A 83 0.23 4.48 -1.28
C ALA A 83 0.75 4.69 0.15
N TRP A 84 -0.04 5.29 1.05
CA TRP A 84 0.31 5.39 2.47
C TRP A 84 0.49 4.03 3.12
N MET A 85 -0.45 3.09 2.90
CA MET A 85 -0.34 1.73 3.44
C MET A 85 0.93 1.03 2.96
N GLY A 86 1.22 1.12 1.66
CA GLY A 86 2.42 0.52 1.09
C GLY A 86 3.71 1.14 1.62
N LEU A 87 3.75 2.47 1.75
CA LEU A 87 4.89 3.20 2.29
C LEU A 87 5.15 2.84 3.75
N ILE A 88 4.12 2.85 4.60
CA ILE A 88 4.24 2.50 6.01
C ILE A 88 4.80 1.07 6.16
N VAL A 89 4.26 0.12 5.41
CA VAL A 89 4.73 -1.27 5.44
C VAL A 89 6.18 -1.38 4.99
N ALA A 90 6.56 -0.76 3.87
CA ALA A 90 7.94 -0.78 3.39
C ALA A 90 8.91 -0.21 4.43
N VAL A 91 8.58 0.95 5.01
CA VAL A 91 9.39 1.61 6.05
C VAL A 91 9.53 0.71 7.27
N PHE A 92 8.43 0.09 7.73
CA PHE A 92 8.47 -0.81 8.89
C PHE A 92 9.35 -2.03 8.65
N ILE A 93 9.30 -2.61 7.46
CA ILE A 93 10.17 -3.74 7.11
C ILE A 93 11.64 -3.31 7.13
N VAL A 94 11.98 -2.17 6.51
CA VAL A 94 13.36 -1.66 6.52
C VAL A 94 13.85 -1.40 7.94
N LEU A 95 13.04 -0.74 8.78
CA LEU A 95 13.37 -0.48 10.18
C LEU A 95 13.53 -1.79 10.96
N ARG A 96 12.69 -2.79 10.68
CA ARG A 96 12.79 -4.11 11.31
C ARG A 96 14.08 -4.81 10.94
N LEU A 97 14.49 -4.76 9.68
CA LEU A 97 15.75 -5.35 9.19
C LEU A 97 16.97 -4.69 9.84
N GLN A 98 16.89 -3.39 10.16
CA GLN A 98 17.95 -2.64 10.83
C GLN A 98 17.90 -2.75 12.36
N ALA A 99 16.99 -3.55 12.92
CA ALA A 99 16.73 -3.62 14.36
C ALA A 99 16.41 -2.26 15.01
N ALA A 100 15.86 -1.32 14.23
CA ALA A 100 15.51 0.03 14.66
C ALA A 100 14.00 0.24 14.87
N LEU A 101 13.17 -0.78 14.58
CA LEU A 101 11.73 -0.70 14.73
C LEU A 101 11.32 -0.80 16.21
N GLU A 102 11.10 0.37 16.81
CA GLU A 102 10.55 0.51 18.15
C GLU A 102 9.08 0.96 18.11
N LEU A 103 8.28 0.56 19.11
CA LEU A 103 6.85 0.91 19.18
C LEU A 103 6.60 2.42 19.07
N PRO A 104 7.34 3.31 19.78
CA PRO A 104 7.14 4.76 19.65
C PRO A 104 7.40 5.27 18.22
N ILE A 105 8.41 4.73 17.53
CA ILE A 105 8.74 5.10 16.15
C ILE A 105 7.62 4.67 15.20
N ALA A 106 7.11 3.44 15.36
CA ALA A 106 5.99 2.95 14.56
C ALA A 106 4.74 3.83 14.72
N LEU A 107 4.39 4.17 15.98
CA LEU A 107 3.26 5.05 16.27
C LEU A 107 3.46 6.46 15.69
N PHE A 108 4.67 7.01 15.80
CA PHE A 108 5.01 8.31 15.23
C PHE A 108 4.83 8.34 13.71
N ILE A 109 5.31 7.32 13.01
CA ILE A 109 5.17 7.21 11.54
C ILE A 109 3.69 7.12 11.14
N VAL A 110 2.89 6.31 11.86
CA VAL A 110 1.45 6.21 11.61
C VAL A 110 0.75 7.54 11.86
N ALA A 111 1.07 8.22 12.96
CA ALA A 111 0.51 9.53 13.25
C ALA A 111 0.86 10.56 12.17
N LEU A 112 2.11 10.58 11.70
CA LEU A 112 2.55 11.45 10.61
C LEU A 112 1.79 11.17 9.32
N ALA A 113 1.62 9.90 8.94
CA ALA A 113 0.86 9.52 7.76
C ALA A 113 -0.61 9.93 7.86
N VAL A 114 -1.22 9.79 9.04
CA VAL A 114 -2.60 10.22 9.30
C VAL A 114 -2.72 11.74 9.18
N VAL A 115 -1.80 12.50 9.78
CA VAL A 115 -1.79 13.97 9.69
C VAL A 115 -1.59 14.41 8.23
N ALA A 116 -0.65 13.80 7.51
CA ALA A 116 -0.41 14.10 6.10
C ALA A 116 -1.61 13.75 5.21
N GLU A 117 -2.30 12.65 5.47
CA GLU A 117 -3.53 12.30 4.75
C GLU A 117 -4.66 13.30 5.05
N ALA A 118 -4.77 13.75 6.31
CA ALA A 118 -5.77 14.72 6.71
C ALA A 118 -5.54 16.09 6.06
N THR A 119 -4.30 16.57 6.02
CA THR A 119 -3.95 17.86 5.38
C THR A 119 -4.20 17.81 3.87
N LEU A 120 -3.75 16.76 3.19
CA LEU A 120 -3.97 16.58 1.75
C LEU A 120 -5.45 16.40 1.38
N SER A 121 -6.27 15.94 2.33
CA SER A 121 -7.72 15.81 2.15
C SER A 121 -8.48 17.11 2.41
N ALA A 122 -7.90 18.07 3.14
CA ALA A 122 -8.56 19.32 3.51
C ALA A 122 -8.43 20.43 2.43
N GLU A 123 -7.42 20.36 1.56
CA GLU A 123 -7.17 21.34 0.51
C GLU A 123 -8.12 21.24 -0.72
N ARG A 124 -9.15 20.38 -0.69
CA ARG A 124 -10.05 20.11 -1.81
C ARG A 124 -11.49 19.87 -1.38
#